data_AF-A0A5M3YW01-F1
#
_entry.id   AF-A0A5M3YW01-F1
#
_cell.length_a   1.000
_cell.length_b   1.000
_cell.length_c   1.000
_cell.angle_alpha   90.00
_cell.angle_beta   90.00
_cell.angle_gamma   90.00
#
_symmetry.space_group_name_H-M   'P 1'
#
loop_
_entity.id
_entity.type
_entity.pdbx_description
1 polymer ?
#
loop_
_entity_poly.entity_id
_entity_poly.type
_entity_poly.pdbx_seq_one_letter_code
_entity_poly.pdbx_strand_id
1 'polypeptide(L)'
;MQVPLLRLQCGVNSYDWGKVGHESAAAKYAAITAASDFSIDAEKPYAELWMGTHPSLPSKDLETQRTLLDMVQDNQALMSTEVTQRYGGKLPFLFKVLSIRKALSIQAHPNKKLAEKLHARDPRNYPDDNHKPEMTIAITPFEGLCGFRPLAEIVHFLQAVAPLRQLVGSDAASEFENAVKGSEDSDDPFVTKKNKDALRAVFTSLMRASPQQIEAATKDLVALAQDSPETFATSAETPATNPSNPAEMAALVTRLNGQFPNDIGLFVFFFLNFVKLAPGEAMFLKADDIHAYISGDIIECMASSDNVVRAGFTPKFKDVDTLTDMLTYSYAPIQEQKLEPTDYPYAVLNARAYSSGSSCLLYDPPIEEFSVVKTALKRTGAKATFDGLAGPSILICTGGEGKITVGHKTEEVKEGYVFFIGANAECIIENTREGADDENEFTTYKAFCDLTGKEDVVNGHFPKVALVGHSHIISEDERLQLMMLGARKNAKFTGYEGVVGVDGELDGAVKFQLRYDWDTNHGFHVNATKNGESRPYILENQNFYHASDKGKAWYYRACNFLNNRKNDDEDLAAETLVSGRI
;
A
#
# COMPACT_ATOMS: atom_id res chain seq x y z
N MET A 1 34.12 -3.83 -9.64
CA MET A 1 32.65 -3.97 -9.67
C MET A 1 32.10 -2.64 -10.16
N GLN A 2 31.17 -2.63 -11.11
CA GLN A 2 30.53 -1.39 -11.58
C GLN A 2 29.79 -0.74 -10.41
N VAL A 3 29.88 0.59 -10.28
CA VAL A 3 29.09 1.30 -9.25
C VAL A 3 27.61 1.17 -9.61
N PRO A 4 26.77 0.64 -8.71
CA PRO A 4 25.36 0.35 -9.01
C PRO A 4 24.49 1.61 -8.89
N LEU A 5 24.93 2.74 -9.45
CA LEU A 5 24.22 4.02 -9.45
C LEU A 5 24.15 4.56 -10.88
N LEU A 6 22.93 4.61 -11.41
CA LEU A 6 22.63 5.05 -12.77
C LEU A 6 21.60 6.18 -12.73
N ARG A 7 21.91 7.31 -13.35
CA ARG A 7 20.90 8.36 -13.58
C ARG A 7 20.06 7.98 -14.79
N LEU A 8 18.74 7.98 -14.63
CA LEU A 8 17.83 7.49 -15.65
C LEU A 8 17.21 8.62 -16.48
N GLN A 9 17.17 8.40 -17.79
CA GLN A 9 16.24 9.04 -18.70
C GLN A 9 14.94 8.22 -18.72
N CYS A 10 13.85 8.80 -18.24
CA CYS A 10 12.56 8.13 -18.11
C CYS A 10 11.57 8.67 -19.16
N GLY A 11 10.73 7.79 -19.70
CA GLY A 11 9.74 8.18 -20.71
C GLY A 11 8.48 8.78 -20.09
N VAL A 12 7.81 9.65 -20.84
CA VAL A 12 6.52 10.24 -20.46
C VAL A 12 5.42 9.91 -21.48
N ASN A 13 4.27 9.47 -20.99
CA ASN A 13 3.08 9.20 -21.78
C ASN A 13 2.18 10.44 -21.89
N SER A 14 1.44 10.53 -23.00
CA SER A 14 0.53 11.63 -23.30
C SER A 14 -0.93 11.16 -23.41
N TYR A 15 -1.44 10.52 -22.36
CA TYR A 15 -2.86 10.18 -22.28
C TYR A 15 -3.72 11.44 -22.10
N ASP A 16 -4.94 11.41 -22.63
CA ASP A 16 -5.87 12.55 -22.69
C ASP A 16 -6.26 13.14 -21.32
N TRP A 17 -6.25 12.31 -20.28
CA TRP A 17 -6.55 12.70 -18.91
C TRP A 17 -5.42 13.46 -18.22
N GLY A 18 -4.21 13.49 -18.78
CA GLY A 18 -3.05 14.16 -18.20
C GLY A 18 -3.23 15.67 -18.09
N LYS A 19 -2.51 16.29 -17.14
CA LYS A 19 -2.32 17.75 -17.08
C LYS A 19 -1.59 18.24 -18.34
N VAL A 20 -1.83 19.50 -18.71
CA VAL A 20 -1.36 20.05 -20.00
C VAL A 20 -0.03 20.75 -19.82
N GLY A 21 0.90 20.49 -20.75
CA GLY A 21 2.17 21.20 -20.84
C GLY A 21 2.90 21.29 -19.50
N HIS A 22 3.24 22.52 -19.10
CA HIS A 22 4.04 22.80 -17.90
C HIS A 22 3.28 22.59 -16.58
N GLU A 23 1.96 22.40 -16.60
CA GLU A 23 1.20 22.04 -15.40
C GLU A 23 1.45 20.58 -14.97
N SER A 24 1.94 19.73 -15.88
CA SER A 24 2.21 18.32 -15.61
C SER A 24 3.56 18.15 -14.90
N ALA A 25 3.54 17.60 -13.68
CA ALA A 25 4.74 17.14 -13.00
C ALA A 25 5.47 16.07 -13.83
N ALA A 26 4.73 15.13 -14.42
CA ALA A 26 5.30 14.12 -15.31
C ALA A 26 6.06 14.75 -16.50
N ALA A 27 5.53 15.80 -17.13
CA ALA A 27 6.22 16.51 -18.21
C ALA A 27 7.49 17.23 -17.73
N LYS A 28 7.38 17.98 -16.63
CA LYS A 28 8.49 18.73 -16.03
C LYS A 28 9.65 17.80 -15.66
N TYR A 29 9.33 16.67 -15.02
CA TYR A 29 10.33 15.70 -14.60
C TYR A 29 10.93 14.95 -15.78
N ALA A 30 10.14 14.59 -16.80
CA ALA A 30 10.70 13.99 -18.02
C ALA A 30 11.69 14.93 -18.72
N ALA A 31 11.35 16.22 -18.83
CA ALA A 31 12.15 17.22 -19.54
C ALA A 31 13.57 17.38 -18.98
N ILE A 32 13.78 17.09 -17.70
CA ILE A 32 15.06 17.36 -17.04
C ILE A 32 16.19 16.43 -17.48
N THR A 33 15.87 15.20 -17.89
CA THR A 33 16.82 14.21 -18.42
C THR A 33 16.50 13.80 -19.85
N ALA A 34 15.61 14.54 -20.53
CA ALA A 34 15.20 14.20 -21.88
C ALA A 34 16.32 14.41 -22.92
N ALA A 35 16.14 13.76 -24.08
CA ALA A 35 16.97 14.02 -25.24
C ALA A 35 16.80 15.47 -25.72
N SER A 36 17.80 15.98 -26.44
CA SER A 36 17.86 17.39 -26.85
C SER A 36 16.72 17.86 -27.77
N ASP A 37 15.98 16.92 -28.37
CA ASP A 37 14.83 17.15 -29.24
C ASP A 37 13.48 17.14 -28.48
N PHE A 38 13.48 16.83 -27.19
CA PHE A 38 12.28 16.90 -26.36
C PHE A 38 12.06 18.31 -25.82
N SER A 39 10.89 18.86 -26.10
CA SER A 39 10.37 20.06 -25.45
C SER A 39 8.94 19.80 -24.99
N ILE A 40 8.56 20.42 -23.87
CA ILE A 40 7.17 20.37 -23.39
C ILE A 40 6.29 21.18 -24.35
N ASP A 41 5.34 20.51 -24.99
CA ASP A 41 4.29 21.16 -25.78
C ASP A 41 3.22 21.72 -24.83
N ALA A 42 2.97 23.02 -24.91
CA ALA A 42 2.09 23.76 -24.02
C ALA A 42 0.62 23.32 -24.08
N GLU A 43 0.18 22.68 -25.17
CA GLU A 43 -1.22 22.24 -25.37
C GLU A 43 -1.39 20.73 -25.26
N LYS A 44 -0.28 19.99 -25.18
CA LYS A 44 -0.30 18.53 -25.11
C LYS A 44 -0.51 18.04 -23.68
N PRO A 45 -1.39 17.05 -23.45
CA PRO A 45 -1.47 16.41 -22.15
C PRO A 45 -0.27 15.49 -21.91
N TYR A 46 0.23 15.48 -20.68
CA TYR A 46 1.27 14.58 -20.20
C TYR A 46 0.80 13.95 -18.89
N ALA A 47 0.69 12.63 -18.90
CA ALA A 47 -0.10 11.90 -17.93
C ALA A 47 0.78 11.12 -16.95
N GLU A 48 1.75 10.36 -17.46
CA GLU A 48 2.54 9.43 -16.64
C GLU A 48 4.03 9.50 -17.00
N LEU A 49 4.91 9.65 -16.01
CA LEU A 49 6.34 9.39 -16.13
C LEU A 49 6.60 7.96 -15.67
N TRP A 50 7.25 7.13 -16.50
CA TRP A 50 7.50 5.71 -16.17
C TRP A 50 8.95 5.46 -15.81
N MET A 51 9.16 4.84 -14.65
CA MET A 51 10.46 4.53 -14.08
C MET A 51 10.52 3.03 -13.78
N GLY A 52 11.27 2.28 -14.59
CA GLY A 52 11.39 0.84 -14.42
C GLY A 52 11.83 0.10 -15.68
N THR A 53 11.46 -1.17 -15.75
CA THR A 53 11.87 -2.10 -16.83
C THR A 53 10.76 -2.40 -17.83
N HIS A 54 9.68 -1.60 -17.82
CA HIS A 54 8.55 -1.85 -18.70
C HIS A 54 8.92 -1.61 -20.18
N PRO A 55 8.69 -2.58 -21.09
CA PRO A 55 9.18 -2.49 -22.47
C PRO A 55 8.47 -1.44 -23.33
N SER A 56 7.22 -1.09 -23.04
CA SER A 56 6.48 -0.10 -23.83
C SER A 56 6.98 1.34 -23.66
N LEU A 57 7.61 1.65 -22.53
CA LEU A 57 8.16 2.98 -22.23
C LEU A 57 9.42 2.82 -21.36
N PRO A 58 10.54 2.38 -21.97
CA PRO A 58 11.71 1.94 -21.22
C PRO A 58 12.43 3.12 -20.57
N SER A 59 12.82 2.96 -19.31
CA SER A 59 13.84 3.82 -18.71
C SER A 59 15.23 3.44 -19.24
N LYS A 60 16.09 4.43 -19.45
CA LYS A 60 17.44 4.25 -19.98
C LYS A 60 18.46 4.86 -19.07
N ASP A 61 19.64 4.27 -19.00
CA ASP A 61 20.79 4.96 -18.42
C ASP A 61 21.12 6.19 -19.26
N LEU A 62 21.22 7.36 -18.62
CA LEU A 62 21.39 8.64 -19.32
C LEU A 62 22.72 8.70 -20.08
N GLU A 63 23.77 8.08 -19.55
CA GLU A 63 25.11 8.09 -20.14
C GLU A 63 25.21 7.12 -21.33
N THR A 64 24.85 5.85 -21.13
CA THR A 64 25.03 4.81 -22.17
C THR A 64 23.83 4.63 -23.09
N GLN A 65 22.67 5.20 -22.73
CA GLN A 65 21.39 5.06 -23.44
C GLN A 65 20.87 3.62 -23.55
N ARG A 66 21.51 2.67 -22.84
CA ARG A 66 21.01 1.30 -22.71
C ARG A 66 19.74 1.28 -21.86
N THR A 67 18.82 0.39 -22.19
CA THR A 67 17.60 0.25 -21.38
C THR A 67 17.94 -0.35 -20.03
N LEU A 68 17.23 0.06 -18.98
CA LEU A 68 17.41 -0.49 -17.65
C LEU A 68 17.11 -2.01 -17.65
N LEU A 69 16.14 -2.45 -18.46
CA LEU A 69 15.81 -3.86 -18.67
C LEU A 69 17.03 -4.66 -19.14
N ASP A 70 17.69 -4.22 -20.21
CA ASP A 70 18.89 -4.93 -20.72
C ASP A 70 20.00 -4.96 -19.66
N MET A 71 20.18 -3.87 -18.91
CA MET A 71 21.24 -3.77 -17.91
C MET A 71 21.01 -4.73 -16.73
N VAL A 72 19.78 -4.84 -16.22
CA VAL A 72 19.48 -5.75 -15.10
C VAL A 72 19.45 -7.22 -15.53
N GLN A 73 19.15 -7.50 -16.80
CA GLN A 73 19.21 -8.85 -17.36
C GLN A 73 20.66 -9.32 -17.60
N ASP A 74 21.53 -8.43 -18.06
CA ASP A 74 22.95 -8.72 -18.28
C ASP A 74 23.75 -8.83 -16.98
N ASN A 75 23.32 -8.13 -15.93
CA ASN A 75 24.02 -8.08 -14.66
C ASN A 75 23.06 -8.29 -13.47
N GLN A 76 22.81 -9.54 -13.13
CA GLN A 76 21.92 -9.95 -12.03
C GLN A 76 22.34 -9.40 -10.66
N ALA A 77 23.62 -9.03 -10.48
CA ALA A 77 24.09 -8.42 -9.23
C ALA A 77 23.44 -7.04 -8.96
N LEU A 78 22.85 -6.40 -9.97
CA LEU A 78 22.07 -5.17 -9.81
C LEU A 78 20.73 -5.40 -9.11
N MET A 79 20.20 -6.62 -9.11
CA MET A 79 18.86 -6.93 -8.62
C MET A 79 18.85 -7.77 -7.34
N SER A 80 19.90 -8.53 -7.06
CA SER A 80 19.94 -9.69 -6.14
C SER A 80 19.51 -11.00 -6.81
N THR A 81 20.00 -12.12 -6.28
CA THR A 81 19.74 -13.47 -6.81
C THR A 81 18.26 -13.81 -6.63
N GLU A 82 17.73 -13.51 -5.45
CA GLU A 82 16.39 -13.84 -4.99
C GLU A 82 15.35 -13.12 -5.84
N VAL A 83 15.49 -11.79 -6.02
CA VAL A 83 14.57 -10.99 -6.85
C VAL A 83 14.68 -11.41 -8.32
N THR A 84 15.89 -11.68 -8.81
CA THR A 84 16.10 -12.13 -10.20
C THR A 84 15.38 -13.44 -10.48
N GLN A 85 15.51 -14.43 -9.59
CA GLN A 85 14.85 -15.73 -9.75
C GLN A 85 13.33 -15.60 -9.65
N ARG A 86 12.84 -14.78 -8.72
CA ARG A 86 11.40 -14.62 -8.47
C ARG A 86 10.65 -13.91 -9.61
N TYR A 87 11.29 -12.92 -10.25
CA TYR A 87 10.65 -12.04 -11.23
C TYR A 87 11.28 -12.07 -12.63
N GLY A 88 12.14 -13.07 -12.90
CA GLY A 88 12.68 -13.33 -14.23
C GLY A 88 13.59 -12.22 -14.77
N GLY A 89 14.41 -11.62 -13.90
CA GLY A 89 15.35 -10.56 -14.28
C GLY A 89 14.68 -9.26 -14.73
N LYS A 90 13.50 -8.93 -14.18
CA LYS A 90 12.81 -7.65 -14.36
C LYS A 90 12.54 -7.03 -13.00
N LEU A 91 12.34 -5.70 -12.98
CA LEU A 91 11.83 -5.04 -11.78
C LEU A 91 10.43 -5.58 -11.47
N PRO A 92 10.16 -6.02 -10.22
CA PRO A 92 8.84 -6.53 -9.83
C PRO A 92 7.75 -5.45 -9.82
N PHE A 93 8.17 -4.19 -9.80
CA PHE A 93 7.31 -3.03 -9.78
C PHE A 93 7.56 -2.10 -10.96
N LEU A 94 6.54 -1.31 -11.28
CA LEU A 94 6.62 -0.12 -12.12
C LEU A 94 6.35 1.09 -11.25
N PHE A 95 7.32 2.01 -11.22
CA PHE A 95 7.23 3.24 -10.43
C PHE A 95 6.88 4.42 -11.34
N LYS A 96 5.96 5.27 -10.92
CA LYS A 96 5.45 6.35 -11.76
C LYS A 96 5.21 7.64 -11.01
N VAL A 97 5.22 8.73 -11.77
CA VAL A 97 4.54 9.98 -11.40
C VAL A 97 3.32 10.12 -12.31
N LEU A 98 2.14 10.27 -11.73
CA LEU A 98 0.91 10.56 -12.46
C LEU A 98 0.56 12.03 -12.26
N SER A 99 0.17 12.70 -13.35
CA SER A 99 -0.29 14.09 -13.35
C SER A 99 -1.71 14.19 -13.91
N ILE A 100 -2.68 14.19 -13.01
CA ILE A 100 -4.10 13.92 -13.31
C ILE A 100 -4.87 15.24 -13.40
N ARG A 101 -5.51 15.46 -14.56
CA ARG A 101 -6.40 16.60 -14.82
C ARG A 101 -7.85 16.17 -14.99
N LYS A 102 -8.08 15.04 -15.67
CA LYS A 102 -9.40 14.42 -15.80
C LYS A 102 -9.42 13.11 -15.03
N ALA A 103 -10.61 12.70 -14.59
CA ALA A 103 -10.76 11.41 -13.95
C ALA A 103 -10.32 10.27 -14.87
N LEU A 104 -9.61 9.29 -14.30
CA LEU A 104 -9.31 8.02 -14.93
C LEU A 104 -10.56 7.13 -14.90
N SER A 105 -10.50 6.03 -15.65
CA SER A 105 -11.55 5.03 -15.62
C SER A 105 -11.74 4.49 -14.21
N ILE A 106 -12.99 4.33 -13.78
CA ILE A 106 -13.29 3.51 -12.61
C ILE A 106 -12.89 2.08 -12.93
N GLN A 107 -12.10 1.47 -12.08
CA GLN A 107 -11.44 0.21 -12.37
C GLN A 107 -11.23 -0.66 -11.14
N ALA A 108 -11.01 -1.95 -11.39
CA ALA A 108 -10.51 -2.93 -10.44
C ALA A 108 -9.49 -3.84 -11.13
N HIS A 109 -8.58 -4.40 -10.35
CA HIS A 109 -7.53 -5.29 -10.85
C HIS A 109 -7.72 -6.70 -10.33
N PRO A 110 -7.68 -7.73 -11.18
CA PRO A 110 -7.91 -9.09 -10.73
C PRO A 110 -6.78 -9.56 -9.80
N ASN A 111 -7.14 -10.37 -8.81
CA ASN A 111 -6.15 -11.17 -8.09
C ASN A 111 -5.43 -12.16 -9.04
N LYS A 112 -4.29 -12.70 -8.60
CA LYS A 112 -3.40 -13.51 -9.46
C LYS A 112 -4.13 -14.68 -10.13
N LYS A 113 -4.93 -15.43 -9.35
CA LYS A 113 -5.71 -16.59 -9.84
C LYS A 113 -6.76 -16.20 -10.86
N LEU A 114 -7.40 -15.03 -10.71
CA LEU A 114 -8.37 -14.54 -11.67
C LEU A 114 -7.66 -14.01 -12.93
N ALA A 115 -6.54 -13.31 -12.79
CA ALA A 115 -5.73 -12.81 -13.89
C ALA A 115 -5.30 -13.95 -14.84
N GLU A 116 -4.80 -15.06 -14.31
CA GLU A 116 -4.46 -16.27 -15.09
C GLU A 116 -5.63 -16.77 -15.93
N LYS A 117 -6.83 -16.85 -15.33
CA LYS A 117 -8.05 -17.31 -16.04
C LYS A 117 -8.49 -16.31 -17.10
N LEU A 118 -8.44 -15.03 -16.80
CA LEU A 118 -8.84 -13.96 -17.70
C LEU A 118 -7.90 -13.86 -18.90
N HIS A 119 -6.59 -13.94 -18.67
CA HIS A 119 -5.59 -14.00 -19.73
C HIS A 119 -5.77 -15.20 -20.65
N ALA A 120 -5.96 -16.40 -20.08
CA ALA A 120 -6.20 -17.61 -20.86
C ALA A 120 -7.51 -17.53 -21.69
N ARG A 121 -8.53 -16.81 -21.19
CA ARG A 121 -9.83 -16.65 -21.85
C ARG A 121 -9.84 -15.56 -22.92
N ASP A 122 -9.26 -14.40 -22.63
CA ASP A 122 -9.31 -13.20 -23.47
C ASP A 122 -8.01 -12.39 -23.36
N PRO A 123 -6.91 -12.86 -23.97
CA PRO A 123 -5.59 -12.25 -23.87
C PRO A 123 -5.50 -10.86 -24.54
N ARG A 124 -6.53 -10.46 -25.30
CA ARG A 124 -6.59 -9.13 -25.92
C ARG A 124 -6.93 -8.05 -24.90
N ASN A 125 -7.86 -8.34 -23.98
CA ASN A 125 -8.28 -7.41 -22.95
C ASN A 125 -7.52 -7.60 -21.63
N TYR A 126 -6.98 -8.81 -21.41
CA TYR A 126 -6.18 -9.18 -20.24
C TYR A 126 -4.80 -9.65 -20.72
N PRO A 127 -3.84 -8.74 -20.96
CA PRO A 127 -2.62 -9.03 -21.72
C PRO A 127 -1.59 -9.88 -20.97
N ASP A 128 -1.74 -10.07 -19.66
CA ASP A 128 -0.82 -10.83 -18.81
C ASP A 128 -1.57 -11.64 -17.75
N ASP A 129 -0.90 -12.60 -17.13
CA ASP A 129 -1.46 -13.46 -16.09
C ASP A 129 -1.25 -12.91 -14.67
N ASN A 130 -0.84 -11.65 -14.52
CA ASN A 130 -0.40 -11.10 -13.25
C ASN A 130 -1.47 -10.27 -12.56
N HIS A 131 -1.39 -10.21 -11.23
CA HIS A 131 -2.18 -9.23 -10.47
C HIS A 131 -1.54 -7.84 -10.54
N LYS A 132 -2.28 -6.84 -10.11
CA LYS A 132 -1.85 -5.44 -10.14
C LYS A 132 -2.22 -4.74 -8.83
N PRO A 133 -1.61 -5.11 -7.68
CA PRO A 133 -1.70 -4.27 -6.50
C PRO A 133 -1.01 -2.93 -6.77
N GLU A 134 -1.62 -1.85 -6.29
CA GLU A 134 -1.15 -0.49 -6.54
C GLU A 134 -1.15 0.32 -5.24
N MET A 135 -0.19 1.22 -5.10
CA MET A 135 -0.15 2.20 -4.02
C MET A 135 0.03 3.58 -4.62
N THR A 136 -0.72 4.55 -4.10
CA THR A 136 -0.56 5.95 -4.46
C THR A 136 -0.21 6.80 -3.26
N ILE A 137 0.69 7.75 -3.45
CA ILE A 137 1.11 8.74 -2.45
C ILE A 137 0.97 10.12 -3.06
N ALA A 138 0.22 11.00 -2.42
CA ALA A 138 -0.05 12.34 -2.92
C ALA A 138 1.23 13.22 -2.93
N ILE A 139 1.49 13.88 -4.06
CA ILE A 139 2.52 14.93 -4.20
C ILE A 139 1.86 16.31 -4.05
N THR A 140 0.68 16.49 -4.67
CA THR A 140 -0.20 17.64 -4.46
C THR A 140 -1.49 17.17 -3.77
N PRO A 141 -2.39 18.07 -3.34
CA PRO A 141 -3.75 17.64 -3.01
C PRO A 141 -4.32 16.75 -4.12
N PHE A 142 -4.84 15.60 -3.73
CA PHE A 142 -5.30 14.54 -4.62
C PHE A 142 -6.74 14.15 -4.28
N GLU A 143 -7.50 13.83 -5.31
CA GLU A 143 -8.88 13.34 -5.21
C GLU A 143 -9.00 11.98 -5.92
N GLY A 144 -9.70 11.04 -5.30
CA GLY A 144 -9.95 9.72 -5.87
C GLY A 144 -11.22 9.06 -5.34
N LEU A 145 -11.55 7.90 -5.89
CA LEU A 145 -12.56 6.97 -5.41
C LEU A 145 -11.85 5.69 -4.97
N CYS A 146 -12.22 5.10 -3.82
CA CYS A 146 -11.62 3.86 -3.35
C CYS A 146 -12.56 3.06 -2.45
N GLY A 147 -12.89 1.83 -2.88
CA GLY A 147 -13.74 0.91 -2.14
C GLY A 147 -15.20 1.38 -2.03
N PHE A 148 -16.08 0.47 -1.62
CA PHE A 148 -17.47 0.82 -1.36
C PHE A 148 -17.59 1.62 -0.07
N ARG A 149 -18.55 2.55 -0.03
CA ARG A 149 -18.91 3.30 1.18
C ARG A 149 -19.55 2.40 2.23
N PRO A 150 -19.58 2.81 3.51
CA PRO A 150 -20.45 2.21 4.52
C PRO A 150 -21.89 2.04 4.01
N LEU A 151 -22.50 0.91 4.35
CA LEU A 151 -23.81 0.52 3.82
C LEU A 151 -24.90 1.56 4.13
N ALA A 152 -24.83 2.20 5.29
CA ALA A 152 -25.74 3.27 5.69
C ALA A 152 -25.67 4.50 4.76
N GLU A 153 -24.48 4.84 4.24
CA GLU A 153 -24.33 5.91 3.25
C GLU A 153 -24.93 5.51 1.90
N ILE A 154 -24.72 4.26 1.46
CA ILE A 154 -25.29 3.76 0.20
C ILE A 154 -26.83 3.76 0.27
N VAL A 155 -27.40 3.28 1.38
CA VAL A 155 -28.85 3.36 1.65
C VAL A 155 -29.33 4.80 1.61
N HIS A 156 -28.61 5.72 2.25
CA HIS A 156 -28.95 7.13 2.23
C HIS A 156 -29.00 7.69 0.80
N PHE A 157 -27.98 7.43 -0.04
CA PHE A 157 -27.99 7.91 -1.43
C PHE A 157 -29.10 7.28 -2.27
N LEU A 158 -29.42 6.00 -2.07
CA LEU A 158 -30.57 5.34 -2.74
C LEU A 158 -31.92 5.95 -2.35
N GLN A 159 -32.01 6.63 -1.22
CA GLN A 159 -33.22 7.33 -0.76
C GLN A 159 -33.22 8.82 -1.18
N ALA A 160 -32.08 9.50 -1.06
CA ALA A 160 -31.96 10.93 -1.27
C ALA A 160 -31.79 11.32 -2.76
N VAL A 161 -31.29 10.42 -3.60
CA VAL A 161 -30.98 10.70 -5.02
C VAL A 161 -31.94 9.94 -5.92
N ALA A 162 -33.07 10.56 -6.27
CA ALA A 162 -34.11 9.91 -7.08
C ALA A 162 -33.61 9.35 -8.43
N PRO A 163 -32.75 10.04 -9.21
CA PRO A 163 -32.20 9.49 -10.44
C PRO A 163 -31.36 8.22 -10.23
N LEU A 164 -30.63 8.12 -9.10
CA LEU A 164 -29.87 6.93 -8.73
C LEU A 164 -30.81 5.75 -8.45
N ARG A 165 -31.84 5.98 -7.61
CA ARG A 165 -32.85 4.96 -7.28
C ARG A 165 -33.55 4.44 -8.53
N GLN A 166 -33.95 5.35 -9.42
CA GLN A 166 -34.60 4.99 -10.68
C GLN A 166 -33.70 4.14 -11.58
N LEU A 167 -32.41 4.48 -11.67
CA LEU A 167 -31.46 3.75 -12.51
C LEU A 167 -31.15 2.36 -11.96
N VAL A 168 -30.98 2.24 -10.64
CA VAL A 168 -30.80 0.96 -9.94
C VAL A 168 -32.06 0.08 -10.03
N GLY A 169 -33.24 0.71 -10.01
CA GLY A 169 -34.54 0.04 -9.90
C GLY A 169 -35.05 0.01 -8.46
N SER A 170 -36.27 0.48 -8.24
CA SER A 170 -36.88 0.61 -6.91
C SER A 170 -36.96 -0.69 -6.13
N ASP A 171 -37.18 -1.81 -6.81
CA ASP A 171 -37.26 -3.13 -6.16
C ASP A 171 -35.88 -3.56 -5.65
N ALA A 172 -34.85 -3.50 -6.50
CA ALA A 172 -33.48 -3.82 -6.13
C ALA A 172 -32.95 -2.92 -5.00
N ALA A 173 -33.27 -1.62 -5.04
CA ALA A 173 -32.93 -0.68 -3.97
C ALA A 173 -33.62 -1.07 -2.64
N SER A 174 -34.92 -1.36 -2.68
CA SER A 174 -35.69 -1.76 -1.48
C SER A 174 -35.23 -3.10 -0.91
N GLU A 175 -34.89 -4.06 -1.76
CA GLU A 175 -34.33 -5.35 -1.34
C GLU A 175 -32.99 -5.17 -0.61
N PHE A 176 -32.10 -4.33 -1.14
CA PHE A 176 -30.84 -3.99 -0.49
C PHE A 176 -31.06 -3.31 0.86
N GLU A 177 -31.90 -2.27 0.92
CA GLU A 177 -32.25 -1.57 2.16
C GLU A 177 -32.75 -2.55 3.22
N ASN A 178 -33.70 -3.42 2.87
CA ASN A 178 -34.23 -4.42 3.78
C ASN A 178 -33.20 -5.48 4.20
N ALA A 179 -32.26 -5.83 3.32
CA ALA A 179 -31.25 -6.83 3.59
C ALA A 179 -30.23 -6.38 4.64
N VAL A 180 -29.83 -5.11 4.60
CA VAL A 180 -28.75 -4.55 5.45
C VAL A 180 -29.27 -3.86 6.72
N LYS A 181 -30.56 -3.49 6.76
CA LYS A 181 -31.17 -2.73 7.86
C LYS A 181 -30.89 -3.32 9.25
N GLY A 182 -30.29 -2.51 10.11
CA GLY A 182 -29.94 -2.87 11.49
C GLY A 182 -28.74 -3.82 11.60
N SER A 183 -27.97 -3.96 10.54
CA SER A 183 -26.80 -4.84 10.44
C SER A 183 -25.69 -4.23 9.58
N GLU A 184 -25.74 -2.92 9.34
CA GLU A 184 -24.87 -2.17 8.45
C GLU A 184 -23.39 -2.27 8.90
N ASP A 185 -23.16 -2.23 10.21
CA ASP A 185 -21.83 -2.24 10.84
C ASP A 185 -21.53 -3.59 11.53
N SER A 186 -22.21 -4.66 11.13
CA SER A 186 -22.02 -5.97 11.77
C SER A 186 -20.71 -6.62 11.34
N ASP A 187 -19.87 -6.96 12.33
CA ASP A 187 -18.66 -7.76 12.15
C ASP A 187 -18.92 -9.29 12.13
N ASP A 188 -20.19 -9.71 12.28
CA ASP A 188 -20.52 -11.14 12.20
C ASP A 188 -20.23 -11.66 10.77
N PRO A 189 -19.45 -12.74 10.60
CA PRO A 189 -19.06 -13.21 9.26
C PRO A 189 -20.23 -13.61 8.36
N PHE A 190 -21.31 -14.17 8.93
CA PHE A 190 -22.48 -14.58 8.16
C PHE A 190 -23.29 -13.36 7.71
N VAL A 191 -23.48 -12.39 8.62
CA VAL A 191 -24.14 -11.11 8.30
C VAL A 191 -23.33 -10.31 7.29
N THR A 192 -22.01 -10.22 7.47
CA THR A 192 -21.10 -9.57 6.51
C THR A 192 -21.23 -10.19 5.13
N LYS A 193 -21.25 -11.53 5.04
CA LYS A 193 -21.42 -12.22 3.76
C LYS A 193 -22.77 -11.89 3.10
N LYS A 194 -23.87 -11.94 3.86
CA LYS A 194 -25.20 -11.55 3.39
C LYS A 194 -25.23 -10.10 2.88
N ASN A 195 -24.62 -9.17 3.62
CA ASN A 195 -24.55 -7.76 3.24
C ASN A 195 -23.74 -7.55 1.95
N LYS A 196 -22.61 -8.24 1.81
CA LYS A 196 -21.82 -8.23 0.58
C LYS A 196 -22.59 -8.77 -0.62
N ASP A 197 -23.35 -9.85 -0.43
CA ASP A 197 -24.18 -10.43 -1.49
C ASP A 197 -25.32 -9.49 -1.90
N ALA A 198 -25.94 -8.78 -0.94
CA ALA A 198 -26.95 -7.75 -1.22
C ALA A 198 -26.34 -6.53 -1.95
N LEU A 199 -25.17 -6.06 -1.50
CA LEU A 199 -24.44 -4.96 -2.14
C LEU A 199 -24.06 -5.32 -3.58
N ARG A 200 -23.59 -6.55 -3.81
CA ARG A 200 -23.35 -7.10 -5.14
C ARG A 200 -24.59 -7.07 -6.01
N ALA A 201 -25.73 -7.51 -5.51
CA ALA A 201 -26.96 -7.55 -6.29
C ALA A 201 -27.40 -6.15 -6.75
N VAL A 202 -27.44 -5.17 -5.84
CA VAL A 202 -27.85 -3.80 -6.17
C VAL A 202 -26.84 -3.10 -7.09
N PHE A 203 -25.54 -3.31 -6.88
CA PHE A 203 -24.50 -2.77 -7.75
C PHE A 203 -24.53 -3.41 -9.14
N THR A 204 -24.81 -4.72 -9.23
CA THR A 204 -25.02 -5.41 -10.51
C THR A 204 -26.22 -4.85 -11.27
N SER A 205 -27.30 -4.50 -10.56
CA SER A 205 -28.47 -3.86 -11.17
C SER A 205 -28.09 -2.53 -11.82
N LEU A 206 -27.34 -1.68 -11.11
CA LEU A 206 -26.80 -0.43 -11.66
C LEU A 206 -25.96 -0.69 -12.93
N MET A 207 -24.98 -1.59 -12.83
CA MET A 207 -24.01 -1.84 -13.91
C MET A 207 -24.64 -2.45 -15.18
N ARG A 208 -25.86 -2.98 -15.08
CA ARG A 208 -26.63 -3.52 -16.21
C ARG A 208 -27.60 -2.52 -16.84
N ALA A 209 -27.65 -1.28 -16.35
CA ALA A 209 -28.48 -0.23 -16.93
C ALA A 209 -28.14 0.00 -18.42
N SER A 210 -29.19 0.18 -19.24
CA SER A 210 -29.01 0.47 -20.66
C SER A 210 -28.48 1.89 -20.89
N PRO A 211 -27.78 2.15 -22.02
CA PRO A 211 -27.31 3.50 -22.35
C PRO A 211 -28.41 4.56 -22.32
N GLN A 212 -29.64 4.23 -22.74
CA GLN A 212 -30.79 5.14 -22.73
C GLN A 212 -31.25 5.49 -21.31
N GLN A 213 -31.25 4.51 -20.41
CA GLN A 213 -31.57 4.75 -18.99
C GLN A 213 -30.50 5.60 -18.33
N ILE A 214 -29.22 5.32 -18.60
CA ILE A 214 -28.09 6.11 -18.09
C ILE A 214 -28.21 7.56 -18.56
N GLU A 215 -28.40 7.79 -19.86
CA GLU A 215 -28.54 9.14 -20.41
C GLU A 215 -29.69 9.93 -19.76
N ALA A 216 -30.87 9.32 -19.66
CA ALA A 216 -32.02 9.94 -19.01
C ALA A 216 -31.73 10.29 -17.55
N ALA A 217 -31.23 9.33 -16.76
CA ALA A 217 -30.93 9.55 -15.36
C ALA A 217 -29.82 10.59 -15.15
N THR A 218 -28.80 10.64 -16.03
CA THR A 218 -27.71 11.63 -15.91
C THR A 218 -28.20 13.06 -16.11
N LYS A 219 -29.18 13.28 -17.01
CA LYS A 219 -29.79 14.60 -17.21
C LYS A 219 -30.46 15.08 -15.93
N ASP A 220 -31.25 14.21 -15.29
CA ASP A 220 -31.95 14.54 -14.05
C ASP A 220 -30.98 14.72 -12.88
N LEU A 221 -29.93 13.89 -12.80
CA LEU A 221 -28.89 13.99 -11.77
C LEU A 221 -28.12 15.32 -11.85
N VAL A 222 -27.73 15.72 -13.05
CA VAL A 222 -26.99 16.98 -13.28
C VAL A 222 -27.88 18.19 -13.03
N ALA A 223 -29.15 18.15 -13.44
CA ALA A 223 -30.12 19.20 -13.12
C ALA A 223 -30.27 19.35 -11.60
N LEU A 224 -30.43 18.25 -10.87
CA LEU A 224 -30.51 18.27 -9.40
C LEU A 224 -29.27 18.89 -8.75
N ALA A 225 -28.07 18.56 -9.25
CA ALA A 225 -26.82 19.12 -8.76
C ALA A 225 -26.69 20.63 -9.04
N GLN A 226 -27.19 21.10 -10.19
CA GLN A 226 -27.10 22.51 -10.58
C GLN A 226 -28.17 23.38 -9.91
N ASP A 227 -29.39 22.88 -9.79
CA ASP A 227 -30.54 23.63 -9.27
C ASP A 227 -30.54 23.74 -7.75
N SER A 228 -29.90 22.80 -7.03
CA SER A 228 -29.94 22.75 -5.56
C SER A 228 -28.64 22.23 -4.94
N PRO A 229 -27.48 22.88 -5.19
CA PRO A 229 -26.17 22.41 -4.75
C PRO A 229 -26.04 22.31 -3.22
N GLU A 230 -26.58 23.27 -2.47
CA GLU A 230 -26.45 23.32 -1.00
C GLU A 230 -27.23 22.20 -0.29
N THR A 231 -28.21 21.59 -0.95
CA THR A 231 -29.02 20.50 -0.41
C THR A 231 -28.90 19.22 -1.25
N PHE A 232 -27.92 19.15 -2.15
CA PHE A 232 -27.72 18.01 -3.04
C PHE A 232 -27.49 16.72 -2.27
N ALA A 233 -28.25 15.67 -2.63
CA ALA A 233 -28.18 14.36 -1.98
C ALA A 233 -28.35 14.42 -0.45
N THR A 234 -29.14 15.37 0.07
CA THR A 234 -29.52 15.42 1.49
C THR A 234 -30.92 14.85 1.70
N SER A 235 -31.18 14.31 2.89
CA SER A 235 -32.49 13.85 3.34
C SER A 235 -32.83 14.42 4.71
N ALA A 236 -34.08 14.87 4.86
CA ALA A 236 -34.62 15.27 6.16
C ALA A 236 -34.91 14.07 7.07
N GLU A 237 -35.08 12.87 6.50
CA GLU A 237 -35.40 11.64 7.24
C GLU A 237 -34.15 10.99 7.85
N THR A 238 -33.00 11.15 7.18
CA THR A 238 -31.71 10.57 7.61
C THR A 238 -30.61 11.63 7.69
N PRO A 239 -30.78 12.70 8.51
CA PRO A 239 -29.83 13.82 8.53
C PRO A 239 -28.43 13.45 9.00
N ALA A 240 -28.30 12.38 9.80
CA ALA A 240 -27.02 11.89 10.31
C ALA A 240 -26.10 11.30 9.23
N THR A 241 -26.68 10.87 8.09
CA THR A 241 -25.93 10.30 6.95
C THR A 241 -25.88 11.24 5.75
N ASN A 242 -26.33 12.49 5.92
CA ASN A 242 -26.16 13.51 4.90
C ASN A 242 -24.67 13.72 4.57
N PRO A 243 -24.35 14.04 3.30
CA PRO A 243 -23.00 14.49 2.94
C PRO A 243 -22.54 15.63 3.83
N SER A 244 -21.29 15.57 4.28
CA SER A 244 -20.67 16.66 5.05
C SER A 244 -20.54 17.95 4.25
N ASN A 245 -20.49 17.85 2.92
CA ASN A 245 -20.45 18.98 1.99
C ASN A 245 -21.28 18.69 0.72
N PRO A 246 -22.60 18.95 0.74
CA PRO A 246 -23.49 18.75 -0.41
C PRO A 246 -23.05 19.52 -1.67
N ALA A 247 -22.65 20.78 -1.50
CA ALA A 247 -22.25 21.66 -2.60
C ALA A 247 -21.00 21.14 -3.34
N GLU A 248 -20.03 20.59 -2.60
CA GLU A 248 -18.88 19.93 -3.20
C GLU A 248 -19.29 18.70 -4.02
N MET A 249 -20.20 17.89 -3.49
CA MET A 249 -20.68 16.71 -4.20
C MET A 249 -21.41 17.08 -5.50
N ALA A 250 -22.25 18.12 -5.47
CA ALA A 250 -22.90 18.67 -6.65
C ALA A 250 -21.89 19.20 -7.69
N ALA A 251 -20.86 19.90 -7.24
CA ALA A 251 -19.77 20.39 -8.08
C ALA A 251 -18.99 19.22 -8.72
N LEU A 252 -18.74 18.14 -7.97
CA LEU A 252 -18.09 16.93 -8.47
C LEU A 252 -18.90 16.25 -9.57
N VAL A 253 -20.20 16.05 -9.36
CA VAL A 253 -21.10 15.48 -10.37
C VAL A 253 -21.08 16.33 -11.65
N THR A 254 -21.19 17.66 -11.51
CA THR A 254 -21.15 18.58 -12.65
C THR A 254 -19.81 18.52 -13.38
N ARG A 255 -18.70 18.52 -12.64
CA ARG A 255 -17.34 18.46 -13.20
C ARG A 255 -17.07 17.13 -13.92
N LEU A 256 -17.42 16.01 -13.31
CA LEU A 256 -17.24 14.67 -13.89
C LEU A 256 -18.12 14.48 -15.12
N ASN A 257 -19.37 14.99 -15.12
CA ASN A 257 -20.22 14.96 -16.31
C ASN A 257 -19.65 15.82 -17.45
N GLY A 258 -19.00 16.96 -17.12
CA GLY A 258 -18.28 17.76 -18.12
C GLY A 258 -17.09 17.01 -18.75
N GLN A 259 -16.47 16.08 -18.03
CA GLN A 259 -15.38 15.24 -18.54
C GLN A 259 -15.89 14.00 -19.30
N PHE A 260 -16.95 13.38 -18.78
CA PHE A 260 -17.57 12.16 -19.29
C PHE A 260 -19.10 12.31 -19.33
N PRO A 261 -19.65 12.98 -20.35
CA PRO A 261 -21.08 13.20 -20.46
C PRO A 261 -21.86 11.88 -20.53
N ASN A 262 -22.94 11.79 -19.74
CA ASN A 262 -23.84 10.62 -19.73
C ASN A 262 -23.15 9.30 -19.36
N ASP A 263 -22.10 9.33 -18.53
CA ASP A 263 -21.36 8.13 -18.11
C ASP A 263 -21.91 7.54 -16.81
N ILE A 264 -21.99 6.20 -16.75
CA ILE A 264 -22.45 5.46 -15.57
C ILE A 264 -21.59 5.73 -14.32
N GLY A 265 -20.34 6.16 -14.49
CA GLY A 265 -19.44 6.53 -13.40
C GLY A 265 -20.01 7.61 -12.48
N LEU A 266 -20.90 8.47 -12.98
CA LEU A 266 -21.63 9.47 -12.17
C LEU A 266 -22.54 8.83 -11.11
N PHE A 267 -23.00 7.60 -11.35
CA PHE A 267 -23.81 6.84 -10.41
C PHE A 267 -22.98 5.90 -9.55
N VAL A 268 -21.95 5.28 -10.13
CA VAL A 268 -20.97 4.48 -9.37
C VAL A 268 -20.33 5.32 -8.25
N PHE A 269 -20.15 6.62 -8.47
CA PHE A 269 -19.71 7.58 -7.45
C PHE A 269 -20.46 7.48 -6.10
N PHE A 270 -21.78 7.28 -6.11
CA PHE A 270 -22.58 7.18 -4.87
C PHE A 270 -22.38 5.86 -4.12
N PHE A 271 -21.77 4.86 -4.76
CA PHE A 271 -21.39 3.60 -4.13
C PHE A 271 -19.98 3.64 -3.53
N LEU A 272 -19.10 4.55 -3.98
CA LEU A 272 -17.67 4.53 -3.65
C LEU A 272 -17.22 5.67 -2.75
N ASN A 273 -16.29 5.41 -1.83
CA ASN A 273 -15.75 6.48 -0.97
C ASN A 273 -15.05 7.54 -1.82
N PHE A 274 -15.39 8.81 -1.63
CA PHE A 274 -14.66 9.93 -2.22
C PHE A 274 -13.51 10.33 -1.30
N VAL A 275 -12.28 10.06 -1.76
CA VAL A 275 -11.05 10.22 -0.98
C VAL A 275 -10.35 11.51 -1.36
N LYS A 276 -9.94 12.27 -0.34
CA LYS A 276 -8.99 13.37 -0.47
C LYS A 276 -7.71 13.03 0.28
N LEU A 277 -6.58 13.15 -0.40
CA LEU A 277 -5.26 12.97 0.18
C LEU A 277 -4.51 14.31 0.17
N ALA A 278 -4.00 14.71 1.32
CA ALA A 278 -3.01 15.77 1.43
C ALA A 278 -1.62 15.26 0.98
N PRO A 279 -0.70 16.14 0.54
CA PRO A 279 0.65 15.73 0.18
C PRO A 279 1.33 14.85 1.25
N GLY A 280 1.78 13.67 0.85
CA GLY A 280 2.37 12.65 1.73
C GLY A 280 1.37 11.65 2.33
N GLU A 281 0.07 11.87 2.24
CA GLU A 281 -0.91 10.81 2.54
C GLU A 281 -0.96 9.80 1.39
N ALA A 282 -1.30 8.55 1.71
CA ALA A 282 -1.29 7.44 0.77
C ALA A 282 -2.55 6.57 0.89
N MET A 283 -2.82 5.79 -0.15
CA MET A 283 -3.79 4.69 -0.12
C MET A 283 -3.23 3.48 -0.89
N PHE A 284 -3.62 2.28 -0.44
CA PHE A 284 -3.27 1.03 -1.08
C PHE A 284 -4.51 0.39 -1.69
N LEU A 285 -4.39 0.01 -2.96
CA LEU A 285 -5.46 -0.54 -3.78
C LEU A 285 -5.21 -2.04 -3.90
N LYS A 286 -6.03 -2.80 -3.17
CA LYS A 286 -5.96 -4.25 -3.17
C LYS A 286 -6.48 -4.80 -4.49
N ALA A 287 -6.06 -6.02 -4.79
CA ALA A 287 -6.73 -6.80 -5.83
C ALA A 287 -8.23 -6.88 -5.53
N ASP A 288 -9.02 -6.83 -6.60
CA ASP A 288 -10.48 -6.90 -6.59
C ASP A 288 -11.18 -5.71 -5.88
N ASP A 289 -10.47 -4.65 -5.51
CA ASP A 289 -11.06 -3.41 -5.00
C ASP A 289 -11.25 -2.37 -6.12
N ILE A 290 -12.45 -1.76 -6.14
CA ILE A 290 -12.85 -0.77 -7.13
C ILE A 290 -12.38 0.64 -6.74
N HIS A 291 -11.80 1.36 -7.69
CA HIS A 291 -11.24 2.69 -7.44
C HIS A 291 -11.17 3.54 -8.72
N ALA A 292 -10.90 4.83 -8.58
CA ALA A 292 -10.64 5.75 -9.70
C ALA A 292 -9.83 6.94 -9.22
N TYR A 293 -8.92 7.47 -10.03
CA TYR A 293 -8.22 8.72 -9.72
C TYR A 293 -8.92 9.89 -10.39
N ILE A 294 -9.15 11.00 -9.67
CA ILE A 294 -9.94 12.12 -10.16
C ILE A 294 -9.06 13.31 -10.52
N SER A 295 -8.15 13.73 -9.62
CA SER A 295 -7.29 14.89 -9.85
C SER A 295 -6.06 14.87 -8.92
N GLY A 296 -5.00 15.60 -9.31
CA GLY A 296 -3.78 15.78 -8.52
C GLY A 296 -2.54 15.17 -9.16
N ASP A 297 -1.37 15.44 -8.57
CA ASP A 297 -0.13 14.75 -8.88
C ASP A 297 0.19 13.73 -7.77
N ILE A 298 0.56 12.52 -8.16
CA ILE A 298 0.85 11.43 -7.23
C ILE A 298 2.11 10.67 -7.64
N ILE A 299 2.74 10.06 -6.66
CA ILE A 299 3.60 8.89 -6.85
C ILE A 299 2.69 7.66 -6.91
N GLU A 300 2.84 6.83 -7.94
CA GLU A 300 2.22 5.52 -8.03
C GLU A 300 3.31 4.45 -8.06
N CYS A 301 3.14 3.38 -7.29
CA CYS A 301 3.92 2.16 -7.43
C CYS A 301 2.96 0.99 -7.59
N MET A 302 3.21 0.12 -8.56
CA MET A 302 2.35 -1.00 -8.89
C MET A 302 3.16 -2.22 -9.27
N ALA A 303 2.60 -3.42 -9.07
CA ALA A 303 3.18 -4.62 -9.68
C ALA A 303 3.13 -4.52 -11.20
N SER A 304 4.06 -5.16 -11.89
CA SER A 304 4.11 -5.13 -13.36
C SER A 304 2.95 -5.95 -13.97
N SER A 305 1.85 -5.28 -14.31
CA SER A 305 0.67 -5.82 -15.00
C SER A 305 -0.13 -4.72 -15.71
N ASP A 306 -0.81 -5.06 -16.80
CA ASP A 306 -1.73 -4.20 -17.55
C ASP A 306 -3.20 -4.66 -17.45
N ASN A 307 -3.51 -5.60 -16.57
CA ASN A 307 -4.87 -6.08 -16.34
C ASN A 307 -5.76 -5.02 -15.67
N VAL A 308 -6.84 -4.62 -16.34
CA VAL A 308 -7.79 -3.62 -15.84
C VAL A 308 -9.22 -3.99 -16.23
N VAL A 309 -10.09 -4.21 -15.23
CA VAL A 309 -11.54 -4.34 -15.43
C VAL A 309 -12.20 -3.00 -15.13
N ARG A 310 -12.96 -2.44 -16.09
CA ARG A 310 -13.47 -1.07 -16.01
C ARG A 310 -14.97 -0.99 -15.70
N ALA A 311 -15.36 0.03 -14.94
CA ALA A 311 -16.72 0.26 -14.44
C ALA A 311 -17.33 1.61 -14.86
N GLY A 312 -16.56 2.55 -15.41
CA GLY A 312 -17.06 3.88 -15.77
C GLY A 312 -15.95 4.86 -16.13
N PHE A 313 -16.32 6.08 -16.48
CA PHE A 313 -15.43 7.16 -16.94
C PHE A 313 -14.49 6.70 -18.05
N THR A 314 -15.03 5.97 -19.02
CA THR A 314 -14.22 5.39 -20.09
C THR A 314 -15.00 4.98 -21.33
N PRO A 315 -14.48 5.30 -22.52
CA PRO A 315 -14.99 4.75 -23.77
C PRO A 315 -14.48 3.33 -24.04
N LYS A 316 -13.51 2.84 -23.26
CA LYS A 316 -12.89 1.51 -23.46
C LYS A 316 -13.86 0.38 -23.07
N PHE A 317 -13.44 -0.85 -23.42
CA PHE A 317 -14.14 -2.09 -23.08
C PHE A 317 -14.42 -2.17 -21.56
N LYS A 318 -15.65 -2.58 -21.24
CA LYS A 318 -16.18 -2.81 -19.89
C LYS A 318 -16.73 -4.23 -19.83
N ASP A 319 -16.12 -5.06 -19.00
CA ASP A 319 -16.51 -6.46 -18.76
C ASP A 319 -17.37 -6.52 -17.50
N VAL A 320 -18.66 -6.19 -17.64
CA VAL A 320 -19.57 -6.00 -16.50
C VAL A 320 -19.71 -7.27 -15.68
N ASP A 321 -19.85 -8.44 -16.31
CA ASP A 321 -20.01 -9.70 -15.57
C ASP A 321 -18.75 -10.04 -14.77
N THR A 322 -17.55 -9.91 -15.37
CA THR A 322 -16.29 -10.13 -14.64
C THR A 322 -16.15 -9.12 -13.50
N LEU A 323 -16.47 -7.84 -13.73
CA LEU A 323 -16.44 -6.79 -12.72
C LEU A 323 -17.32 -7.15 -11.52
N THR A 324 -18.61 -7.42 -11.75
CA THR A 324 -19.54 -7.64 -10.64
C THR A 324 -19.26 -8.93 -9.86
N ASP A 325 -18.58 -9.88 -10.49
CA ASP A 325 -18.22 -11.16 -9.88
C ASP A 325 -16.92 -11.11 -9.08
N MET A 326 -15.96 -10.30 -9.51
CA MET A 326 -14.63 -10.26 -8.89
C MET A 326 -14.58 -9.43 -7.61
N LEU A 327 -15.36 -8.34 -7.52
CA LEU A 327 -15.19 -7.35 -6.46
C LEU A 327 -15.32 -7.93 -5.05
N THR A 328 -14.53 -7.41 -4.11
CA THR A 328 -14.55 -7.85 -2.70
C THR A 328 -15.83 -7.46 -1.96
N TYR A 329 -16.53 -6.44 -2.47
CA TYR A 329 -17.66 -5.75 -1.82
C TYR A 329 -17.36 -5.33 -0.39
N SER A 330 -16.09 -5.03 -0.08
CA SER A 330 -15.71 -4.40 1.18
C SER A 330 -16.29 -2.99 1.27
N TYR A 331 -17.00 -2.70 2.36
CA TYR A 331 -17.70 -1.43 2.61
C TYR A 331 -17.09 -0.67 3.80
N ALA A 332 -15.77 -0.77 3.97
CA ALA A 332 -15.04 -0.11 5.05
C ALA A 332 -15.01 1.42 4.85
N PRO A 333 -15.04 2.21 5.94
CA PRO A 333 -14.98 3.66 5.88
C PRO A 333 -13.65 4.15 5.28
N ILE A 334 -13.67 5.38 4.77
CA ILE A 334 -12.52 6.02 4.11
C ILE A 334 -11.20 5.96 4.92
N GLN A 335 -11.25 6.05 6.24
CA GLN A 335 -10.06 6.02 7.09
C GLN A 335 -9.31 4.69 6.98
N GLU A 336 -10.02 3.59 6.75
CA GLU A 336 -9.41 2.26 6.58
C GLU A 336 -8.87 2.03 5.16
N GLN A 337 -9.15 2.95 4.24
CA GLN A 337 -8.59 2.94 2.88
C GLN A 337 -7.21 3.62 2.84
N LYS A 338 -6.89 4.46 3.82
CA LYS A 338 -5.60 5.16 3.89
C LYS A 338 -4.51 4.21 4.38
N LEU A 339 -3.33 4.36 3.79
CA LEU A 339 -2.11 3.71 4.25
C LEU A 339 -1.32 4.70 5.11
N GLU A 340 -1.24 4.43 6.41
CA GLU A 340 -0.44 5.23 7.34
C GLU A 340 1.04 4.84 7.22
N PRO A 341 1.95 5.79 6.93
CA PRO A 341 3.36 5.49 6.89
C PRO A 341 3.95 5.30 8.29
N THR A 342 5.10 4.62 8.35
CA THR A 342 5.88 4.43 9.59
C THR A 342 7.29 4.95 9.42
N ASP A 343 8.05 5.10 10.51
CA ASP A 343 9.47 5.46 10.39
C ASP A 343 10.25 4.32 9.71
N TYR A 344 11.07 4.67 8.71
CA TYR A 344 11.92 3.68 8.04
C TYR A 344 13.16 3.37 8.87
N PRO A 345 13.34 2.13 9.36
CA PRO A 345 14.38 1.83 10.35
C PRO A 345 15.79 1.66 9.76
N TYR A 346 15.92 1.48 8.44
CA TYR A 346 17.19 1.23 7.75
C TYR A 346 17.76 2.50 7.10
N ALA A 347 17.48 3.66 7.71
CA ALA A 347 18.09 4.93 7.36
C ALA A 347 18.62 5.65 8.60
N VAL A 348 19.89 6.05 8.55
CA VAL A 348 20.54 6.85 9.58
C VAL A 348 20.54 8.31 9.18
N LEU A 349 19.90 9.15 9.99
CA LEU A 349 19.90 10.61 9.83
C LEU A 349 21.08 11.22 10.57
N ASN A 350 21.80 12.14 9.94
CA ASN A 350 22.84 12.90 10.64
C ASN A 350 22.24 13.91 11.64
N ALA A 351 23.08 14.50 12.50
CA ALA A 351 22.62 15.44 13.53
C ALA A 351 21.82 16.64 12.98
N ARG A 352 22.17 17.12 11.77
CA ARG A 352 21.44 18.22 11.10
C ARG A 352 20.06 17.78 10.61
N ALA A 353 19.95 16.59 10.04
CA ALA A 353 18.68 16.01 9.63
C ALA A 353 17.76 15.78 10.84
N TYR A 354 18.29 15.16 11.90
CA TYR A 354 17.52 14.90 13.13
C TYR A 354 17.01 16.19 13.78
N SER A 355 17.89 17.18 13.98
CA SER A 355 17.52 18.45 14.64
C SER A 355 16.61 19.37 13.81
N SER A 356 16.46 19.13 12.51
CA SER A 356 15.54 19.89 11.64
C SER A 356 14.19 19.22 11.46
N GLY A 357 13.94 18.07 12.11
CA GLY A 357 12.71 17.30 11.89
C GLY A 357 12.62 16.75 10.48
N SER A 358 13.77 16.43 9.88
CA SER A 358 13.85 15.64 8.64
C SER A 358 13.37 14.22 8.92
N SER A 359 12.83 13.53 7.91
CA SER A 359 12.21 12.21 8.09
C SER A 359 12.48 11.28 6.92
N CYS A 360 12.41 9.98 7.21
CA CYS A 360 12.34 8.88 6.24
C CYS A 360 11.12 8.03 6.60
N LEU A 361 10.05 8.15 5.83
CA LEU A 361 8.76 7.50 6.09
C LEU A 361 8.55 6.34 5.12
N LEU A 362 8.29 5.15 5.65
CA LEU A 362 8.01 3.91 4.94
C LEU A 362 6.52 3.75 4.68
N TYR A 363 6.19 3.54 3.41
CA TYR A 363 4.89 3.10 2.92
C TYR A 363 5.06 1.64 2.46
N ASP A 364 4.57 0.70 3.27
CA ASP A 364 4.76 -0.74 3.06
C ASP A 364 3.41 -1.45 2.91
N PRO A 365 2.89 -1.57 1.67
CA PRO A 365 1.68 -2.34 1.45
C PRO A 365 1.94 -3.84 1.72
N PRO A 366 0.91 -4.63 2.08
CA PRO A 366 1.05 -6.04 2.43
C PRO A 366 1.27 -6.94 1.21
N ILE A 367 2.32 -6.65 0.44
CA ILE A 367 2.74 -7.33 -0.79
C ILE A 367 4.27 -7.41 -0.83
N GLU A 368 4.80 -8.23 -1.73
CA GLU A 368 6.24 -8.47 -1.87
C GLU A 368 6.90 -7.61 -2.95
N GLU A 369 6.13 -7.13 -3.92
CA GLU A 369 6.65 -6.51 -5.14
C GLU A 369 7.33 -5.19 -4.85
N PHE A 370 6.83 -4.40 -3.90
CA PHE A 370 7.42 -3.11 -3.59
C PHE A 370 7.04 -2.57 -2.22
N SER A 371 7.89 -1.66 -1.74
CA SER A 371 7.62 -0.67 -0.72
C SER A 371 8.20 0.68 -1.17
N VAL A 372 7.77 1.79 -0.58
CA VAL A 372 8.27 3.13 -0.93
C VAL A 372 8.72 3.88 0.32
N VAL A 373 9.90 4.49 0.29
CA VAL A 373 10.35 5.44 1.33
C VAL A 373 10.25 6.86 0.80
N LYS A 374 9.49 7.73 1.48
CA LYS A 374 9.56 9.18 1.29
C LYS A 374 10.60 9.75 2.24
N THR A 375 11.53 10.52 1.73
CA THR A 375 12.51 11.26 2.55
C THR A 375 12.35 12.74 2.35
N ALA A 376 12.33 13.49 3.45
CA ALA A 376 12.26 14.94 3.49
C ALA A 376 13.42 15.47 4.33
N LEU A 377 14.42 16.06 3.68
CA LEU A 377 15.59 16.66 4.32
C LEU A 377 15.42 18.18 4.36
N LYS A 378 15.18 18.75 5.53
CA LYS A 378 14.69 20.13 5.71
C LYS A 378 15.75 21.21 5.83
N ARG A 379 17.03 20.84 5.88
CA ARG A 379 18.13 21.79 6.10
C ARG A 379 19.34 21.46 5.24
N THR A 380 20.07 22.48 4.80
CA THR A 380 21.35 22.32 4.13
C THR A 380 22.32 21.44 4.92
N GLY A 381 22.90 20.44 4.26
CA GLY A 381 23.79 19.46 4.85
C GLY A 381 23.10 18.45 5.77
N ALA A 382 21.76 18.43 5.83
CA ALA A 382 21.02 17.27 6.33
C ALA A 382 21.30 16.08 5.43
N LYS A 383 21.55 14.90 6.01
CA LYS A 383 21.89 13.68 5.29
C LYS A 383 21.08 12.50 5.81
N ALA A 384 20.68 11.62 4.89
CA ALA A 384 20.18 10.28 5.18
C ALA A 384 21.11 9.25 4.52
N THR A 385 21.62 8.32 5.32
CA THR A 385 22.37 7.15 4.85
C THR A 385 21.46 5.94 4.92
N PHE A 386 21.17 5.33 3.78
CA PHE A 386 20.38 4.10 3.67
C PHE A 386 21.30 2.89 3.62
N ASP A 387 21.00 1.90 4.45
CA ASP A 387 21.67 0.61 4.40
C ASP A 387 21.46 -0.06 3.03
N GLY A 388 22.38 -0.95 2.66
CA GLY A 388 22.23 -1.78 1.47
C GLY A 388 21.02 -2.71 1.60
N LEU A 389 20.20 -2.77 0.55
CA LEU A 389 19.01 -3.63 0.49
C LEU A 389 19.26 -4.85 -0.40
N ALA A 390 18.71 -6.01 -0.04
CA ALA A 390 18.81 -7.23 -0.83
C ALA A 390 17.91 -7.22 -2.09
N GLY A 391 17.77 -6.04 -2.72
CA GLY A 391 17.01 -5.85 -3.94
C GLY A 391 17.20 -4.45 -4.55
N PRO A 392 16.64 -4.21 -5.73
CA PRO A 392 16.86 -2.98 -6.48
C PRO A 392 16.04 -1.82 -5.91
N SER A 393 16.46 -0.59 -6.19
CA SER A 393 15.69 0.61 -5.90
C SER A 393 15.65 1.59 -7.06
N ILE A 394 14.56 2.35 -7.15
CA ILE A 394 14.44 3.54 -7.99
C ILE A 394 14.13 4.73 -7.08
N LEU A 395 14.93 5.78 -7.18
CA LEU A 395 14.75 7.03 -6.44
C LEU A 395 14.40 8.16 -7.40
N ILE A 396 13.36 8.92 -7.10
CA ILE A 396 13.02 10.19 -7.77
C ILE A 396 13.07 11.35 -6.78
N CYS A 397 13.63 12.49 -7.19
CA CYS A 397 13.48 13.75 -6.48
C CYS A 397 12.25 14.50 -6.97
N THR A 398 11.36 14.88 -6.06
CA THR A 398 10.11 15.60 -6.38
C THR A 398 10.09 17.04 -5.86
N GLY A 399 11.18 17.49 -5.23
CA GLY A 399 11.31 18.84 -4.73
C GLY A 399 12.70 19.10 -4.17
N GLY A 400 13.21 20.32 -4.36
CA GLY A 400 14.52 20.74 -3.90
C GLY A 400 15.68 20.19 -4.72
N GLU A 401 16.88 20.26 -4.16
CA GLU A 401 18.11 19.79 -4.78
C GLU A 401 19.10 19.29 -3.72
N GLY A 402 20.01 18.42 -4.16
CA GLY A 402 20.90 17.69 -3.29
C GLY A 402 22.00 16.95 -4.03
N LYS A 403 22.56 15.97 -3.36
CA LYS A 403 23.52 15.00 -3.92
C LYS A 403 23.14 13.59 -3.51
N ILE A 404 23.44 12.63 -4.38
CA ILE A 404 23.35 11.19 -4.12
C ILE A 404 24.75 10.59 -4.23
N THR A 405 25.11 9.71 -3.29
CA THR A 405 26.41 9.03 -3.27
C THR A 405 26.21 7.53 -3.05
N VAL A 406 26.85 6.73 -3.90
CA VAL A 406 26.91 5.26 -3.80
C VAL A 406 28.34 4.82 -4.07
N GLY A 407 28.96 4.16 -3.08
CA GLY A 407 30.38 3.83 -3.14
C GLY A 407 31.26 5.07 -3.33
N HIS A 408 32.00 5.14 -4.44
CA HIS A 408 32.85 6.29 -4.78
C HIS A 408 32.21 7.28 -5.76
N LYS A 409 31.01 7.01 -6.28
CA LYS A 409 30.31 7.88 -7.23
C LYS A 409 29.39 8.82 -6.47
N THR A 410 29.50 10.12 -6.74
CA THR A 410 28.58 11.15 -6.26
C THR A 410 28.01 11.91 -7.45
N GLU A 411 26.70 12.09 -7.49
CA GLU A 411 26.00 12.90 -8.50
C GLU A 411 25.14 13.99 -7.85
N GLU A 412 24.92 15.08 -8.57
CA GLU A 412 23.90 16.05 -8.20
C GLU A 412 22.49 15.46 -8.37
N VAL A 413 21.56 15.90 -7.53
CA VAL A 413 20.15 15.56 -7.60
C VAL A 413 19.36 16.85 -7.70
N LYS A 414 18.52 16.97 -8.72
CA LYS A 414 17.56 18.07 -8.87
C LYS A 414 16.16 17.50 -8.97
N GLU A 415 15.16 18.33 -8.73
CA GLU A 415 13.77 17.98 -8.96
C GLU A 415 13.57 17.36 -10.36
N GLY A 416 12.91 16.20 -10.40
CA GLY A 416 12.70 15.37 -11.58
C GLY A 416 13.82 14.37 -11.89
N TYR A 417 14.99 14.45 -11.27
CA TYR A 417 16.04 13.45 -11.48
C TYR A 417 15.60 12.10 -10.91
N VAL A 418 15.85 11.05 -11.70
CA VAL A 418 15.57 9.65 -11.35
C VAL A 418 16.88 8.87 -11.32
N PHE A 419 17.06 8.01 -10.33
CA PHE A 419 18.22 7.15 -10.18
C PHE A 419 17.81 5.70 -9.96
N PHE A 420 18.48 4.77 -10.64
CA PHE A 420 18.51 3.36 -10.26
C PHE A 420 19.67 3.13 -9.29
N ILE A 421 19.38 2.40 -8.21
CA ILE A 421 20.35 1.97 -7.20
C ILE A 421 20.26 0.44 -7.15
N GLY A 422 21.34 -0.24 -7.48
CA GLY A 422 21.38 -1.72 -7.47
C GLY A 422 21.45 -2.30 -6.07
N ALA A 423 21.17 -3.61 -5.98
CA ALA A 423 21.15 -4.35 -4.72
C ALA A 423 22.46 -4.25 -3.92
N ASN A 424 22.33 -4.35 -2.61
CA ASN A 424 23.36 -4.30 -1.58
C ASN A 424 24.17 -2.99 -1.52
N ALA A 425 23.78 -1.98 -2.30
CA ALA A 425 24.46 -0.70 -2.34
C ALA A 425 23.97 0.21 -1.21
N GLU A 426 24.89 0.63 -0.34
CA GLU A 426 24.64 1.77 0.55
C GLU A 426 24.42 3.02 -0.30
N CYS A 427 23.40 3.81 0.06
CA CYS A 427 23.05 5.03 -0.64
C CYS A 427 22.97 6.19 0.36
N ILE A 428 23.67 7.29 0.07
CA ILE A 428 23.63 8.50 0.88
C ILE A 428 22.98 9.60 0.05
N ILE A 429 21.98 10.29 0.61
CA ILE A 429 21.45 11.51 0.04
C ILE A 429 21.66 12.69 0.99
N GLU A 430 21.96 13.86 0.42
CA GLU A 430 22.27 15.08 1.15
C GLU A 430 21.55 16.27 0.53
N ASN A 431 20.86 17.06 1.35
CA ASN A 431 20.35 18.35 0.92
C ASN A 431 21.51 19.34 0.78
N THR A 432 21.67 19.96 -0.40
CA THR A 432 22.75 20.92 -0.66
C THR A 432 22.27 22.34 -0.93
N ARG A 433 20.96 22.57 -0.95
CA ARG A 433 20.38 23.87 -1.26
C ARG A 433 20.63 24.84 -0.10
N GLU A 434 21.10 26.04 -0.41
CA GLU A 434 21.27 27.12 0.56
C GLU A 434 20.00 27.99 0.57
N GLY A 435 19.46 28.33 1.75
CA GLY A 435 18.22 29.09 1.86
C GLY A 435 17.64 29.12 3.29
N ALA A 436 16.57 29.90 3.50
CA ALA A 436 15.85 29.92 4.77
C ALA A 436 15.16 28.56 5.04
N ASP A 437 15.12 28.14 6.32
CA ASP A 437 14.73 26.78 6.75
C ASP A 437 13.33 26.32 6.25
N ASP A 438 12.41 27.25 5.94
CA ASP A 438 11.01 26.92 5.61
C ASP A 438 10.74 26.62 4.11
N GLU A 439 11.66 26.96 3.19
CA GLU A 439 11.53 26.71 1.73
C GLU A 439 12.59 25.72 1.19
N ASN A 440 13.37 25.13 2.09
CA ASN A 440 14.58 24.40 1.76
C ASN A 440 14.45 22.87 1.83
N GLU A 441 13.23 22.33 1.74
CA GLU A 441 13.01 20.89 1.79
C GLU A 441 13.50 20.21 0.50
N PHE A 442 14.36 19.20 0.66
CA PHE A 442 14.74 18.26 -0.40
C PHE A 442 13.96 16.96 -0.21
N THR A 443 13.08 16.67 -1.17
CA THR A 443 12.11 15.57 -1.09
C THR A 443 12.41 14.51 -2.14
N THR A 444 12.51 13.26 -1.70
CA THR A 444 12.71 12.10 -2.59
C THR A 444 11.76 10.96 -2.26
N TYR A 445 11.40 10.17 -3.26
CA TYR A 445 10.70 8.90 -3.08
C TYR A 445 11.56 7.77 -3.64
N LYS A 446 11.83 6.76 -2.82
CA LYS A 446 12.61 5.56 -3.18
C LYS A 446 11.71 4.33 -3.17
N ALA A 447 11.31 3.85 -4.33
CA ALA A 447 10.65 2.55 -4.49
C ALA A 447 11.70 1.44 -4.48
N PHE A 448 11.45 0.34 -3.77
CA PHE A 448 12.35 -0.80 -3.68
C PHE A 448 11.59 -2.10 -3.50
N CYS A 449 12.22 -3.22 -3.84
CA CYS A 449 11.74 -4.56 -3.51
C CYS A 449 12.77 -5.24 -2.63
N ASP A 450 12.35 -5.80 -1.51
CA ASP A 450 13.17 -6.63 -0.64
C ASP A 450 12.33 -7.84 -0.21
N LEU A 451 12.82 -9.03 -0.53
CA LEU A 451 12.15 -10.30 -0.22
C LEU A 451 12.55 -10.85 1.16
N THR A 452 13.52 -10.22 1.84
CA THR A 452 13.99 -10.66 3.14
C THR A 452 12.84 -10.70 4.15
N GLY A 453 12.54 -11.89 4.68
CA GLY A 453 11.45 -12.09 5.65
C GLY A 453 10.03 -12.02 5.07
N LYS A 454 9.86 -11.98 3.73
CA LYS A 454 8.55 -12.00 3.06
C LYS A 454 8.16 -13.38 2.49
N GLU A 455 8.89 -14.43 2.86
CA GLU A 455 8.79 -15.78 2.28
C GLU A 455 7.39 -16.45 2.44
N ASP A 456 6.64 -16.13 3.50
CA ASP A 456 5.34 -16.80 3.82
C ASP A 456 4.09 -16.15 3.19
N VAL A 457 4.19 -14.93 2.65
CA VAL A 457 3.02 -14.15 2.18
C VAL A 457 2.39 -14.77 0.92
N VAL A 458 3.17 -15.53 0.14
CA VAL A 458 2.81 -16.07 -1.20
C VAL A 458 1.79 -17.21 -1.14
N ASN A 459 1.66 -17.91 -0.01
CA ASN A 459 0.74 -19.06 0.11
C ASN A 459 -0.64 -18.70 0.69
N GLY A 460 -1.01 -17.41 0.71
CA GLY A 460 -2.23 -16.95 1.38
C GLY A 460 -2.18 -17.12 2.91
N HIS A 461 -1.01 -17.44 3.45
CA HIS A 461 -0.71 -17.37 4.86
C HIS A 461 -0.27 -15.94 5.16
N PHE A 462 -1.25 -15.06 5.32
CA PHE A 462 -1.04 -13.95 6.25
C PHE A 462 -0.61 -14.59 7.58
N PRO A 463 0.34 -14.02 8.34
CA PRO A 463 0.50 -14.39 9.73
C PRO A 463 -0.79 -13.98 10.46
N LYS A 464 -1.81 -14.82 10.34
CA LYS A 464 -2.87 -14.92 11.32
C LYS A 464 -2.13 -15.38 12.56
N VAL A 465 -1.98 -14.49 13.53
CA VAL A 465 -2.02 -14.91 14.92
C VAL A 465 -3.46 -15.38 15.17
N ALA A 466 -3.84 -16.49 14.56
CA ALA A 466 -5.02 -17.25 14.89
C ALA A 466 -4.51 -18.46 15.66
N LEU A 467 -4.80 -18.46 16.96
CA LEU A 467 -4.89 -19.65 17.76
C LEU A 467 -5.93 -20.58 17.11
N VAL A 468 -5.52 -21.42 16.16
CA VAL A 468 -6.33 -22.58 15.76
C VAL A 468 -5.35 -23.71 15.49
N GLY A 469 -5.34 -24.67 16.40
CA GLY A 469 -4.49 -25.85 16.34
C GLY A 469 -4.84 -26.71 15.15
N HIS A 470 -3.83 -27.14 14.40
CA HIS A 470 -3.79 -28.41 13.69
C HIS A 470 -2.39 -29.00 13.89
N SER A 471 -2.39 -30.30 14.17
CA SER A 471 -1.30 -31.12 14.67
C SER A 471 -0.19 -31.36 13.64
N HIS A 472 1.03 -30.87 13.91
CA HIS A 472 2.27 -31.43 13.39
C HIS A 472 3.22 -31.76 14.55
N ILE A 473 3.77 -32.98 14.51
CA ILE A 473 4.66 -33.55 15.51
C ILE A 473 6.02 -32.90 15.32
N ILE A 474 6.51 -32.28 16.39
CA ILE A 474 7.78 -31.57 16.44
C ILE A 474 8.57 -32.12 17.64
N SER A 475 9.81 -32.55 17.39
CA SER A 475 10.71 -33.18 18.37
C SER A 475 11.13 -32.25 19.52
N GLU A 476 11.59 -32.82 20.63
CA GLU A 476 11.93 -32.12 21.89
C GLU A 476 12.85 -30.89 21.76
N ASP A 477 13.75 -30.83 20.78
CA ASP A 477 14.67 -29.70 20.59
C ASP A 477 13.98 -28.40 20.12
N GLU A 478 12.81 -28.48 19.48
CA GLU A 478 12.05 -27.31 19.00
C GLU A 478 11.08 -26.74 20.06
N ARG A 479 10.88 -27.42 21.20
CA ARG A 479 9.96 -26.99 22.27
C ARG A 479 10.45 -25.81 23.11
N LEU A 480 11.69 -25.37 22.90
CA LEU A 480 12.30 -24.24 23.61
C LEU A 480 12.23 -22.92 22.84
N GLN A 481 11.45 -22.84 21.76
CA GLN A 481 11.15 -21.61 21.04
C GLN A 481 9.67 -21.21 21.19
N LEU A 482 9.28 -20.61 22.33
CA LEU A 482 8.02 -19.84 22.56
C LEU A 482 8.00 -19.48 24.06
N MET A 483 7.73 -18.29 24.61
CA MET A 483 7.15 -17.00 24.21
C MET A 483 7.83 -15.90 25.05
N MET A 484 8.00 -14.67 24.52
CA MET A 484 8.14 -13.48 25.36
C MET A 484 7.18 -12.40 24.87
N LEU A 485 6.15 -12.11 25.67
CA LEU A 485 5.19 -11.03 25.44
C LEU A 485 5.60 -9.79 26.27
N GLY A 486 5.82 -8.68 25.56
CA GLY A 486 5.46 -7.33 26.02
C GLY A 486 6.46 -6.57 26.91
N ALA A 487 7.02 -5.49 26.36
CA ALA A 487 7.49 -4.35 27.16
C ALA A 487 7.07 -3.03 26.50
N ARG A 488 6.42 -2.14 27.26
CA ARG A 488 6.17 -0.75 26.85
C ARG A 488 7.42 0.10 27.12
N LYS A 489 7.72 1.06 26.25
CA LYS A 489 8.60 2.19 26.59
C LYS A 489 8.03 2.87 27.83
N ASN A 490 8.78 2.87 28.95
CA ASN A 490 8.52 3.52 30.25
C ASN A 490 7.90 2.72 31.41
N ALA A 491 7.81 1.38 31.36
CA ALA A 491 7.47 0.59 32.55
C ALA A 491 8.73 0.11 33.30
N LYS A 492 8.84 0.40 34.62
CA LYS A 492 9.80 -0.28 35.50
C LYS A 492 9.36 -1.75 35.64
N PHE A 493 10.09 -2.64 34.99
CA PHE A 493 9.79 -4.07 34.96
C PHE A 493 10.38 -4.75 36.21
N THR A 494 9.54 -5.29 37.11
CA THR A 494 9.99 -6.08 38.27
C THR A 494 9.47 -7.50 38.17
N GLY A 495 10.11 -8.31 37.31
CA GLY A 495 9.98 -9.77 37.26
C GLY A 495 8.74 -10.33 36.54
N TYR A 496 8.93 -11.41 35.80
CA TYR A 496 7.87 -12.29 35.31
C TYR A 496 8.12 -13.70 35.88
N GLU A 497 7.06 -14.34 36.41
CA GLU A 497 7.08 -15.74 36.83
C GLU A 497 6.06 -16.53 36.01
N GLY A 498 6.53 -17.59 35.34
CA GLY A 498 5.70 -18.54 34.61
C GLY A 498 5.98 -19.96 35.07
N VAL A 499 4.97 -20.83 34.96
CA VAL A 499 5.04 -22.26 35.31
C VAL A 499 4.64 -23.06 34.09
N VAL A 500 5.47 -24.03 33.70
CA VAL A 500 5.15 -25.04 32.68
C VAL A 500 5.08 -26.40 33.37
N GLY A 501 3.96 -27.11 33.23
CA GLY A 501 3.71 -28.43 33.83
C GLY A 501 3.20 -29.43 32.79
N VAL A 502 3.33 -30.72 33.08
CA VAL A 502 2.86 -31.84 32.24
C VAL A 502 1.61 -32.42 32.92
N ASP A 503 0.53 -32.62 32.16
CA ASP A 503 -0.69 -33.35 32.56
C ASP A 503 -1.23 -33.10 33.97
N GLY A 504 -1.55 -31.84 34.30
CA GLY A 504 -2.40 -31.50 35.45
C GLY A 504 -1.82 -31.84 36.83
N GLU A 505 -0.62 -32.39 36.92
CA GLU A 505 0.14 -32.55 38.14
C GLU A 505 1.28 -31.51 38.18
N LEU A 506 1.35 -30.75 39.28
CA LEU A 506 2.38 -29.73 39.51
C LEU A 506 3.75 -30.34 39.89
N ASP A 507 3.85 -31.67 39.99
CA ASP A 507 5.07 -32.35 40.38
C ASP A 507 6.02 -32.44 39.18
N GLY A 508 7.12 -31.69 39.25
CA GLY A 508 8.11 -31.56 38.16
C GLY A 508 8.05 -30.27 37.35
N ALA A 509 7.17 -29.33 37.71
CA ALA A 509 7.05 -28.04 37.02
C ALA A 509 8.33 -27.20 37.07
N VAL A 510 8.73 -26.65 35.92
CA VAL A 510 9.90 -25.75 35.84
C VAL A 510 9.42 -24.31 36.01
N LYS A 511 9.98 -23.63 37.01
CA LYS A 511 9.75 -22.20 37.23
C LYS A 511 10.81 -21.38 36.54
N PHE A 512 10.40 -20.41 35.74
CA PHE A 512 11.31 -19.46 35.10
C PHE A 512 11.17 -18.09 35.75
N GLN A 513 12.31 -17.48 36.08
CA GLN A 513 12.37 -16.12 36.57
C GLN A 513 13.28 -15.28 35.67
N LEU A 514 12.70 -14.23 35.07
CA LEU A 514 13.42 -13.25 34.26
C LEU A 514 13.70 -12.00 35.07
N ARG A 515 14.97 -11.57 35.09
CA ARG A 515 15.40 -10.28 35.65
C ARG A 515 16.24 -9.51 34.65
N TYR A 516 16.03 -8.20 34.61
CA TYR A 516 16.87 -7.26 33.88
C TYR A 516 17.63 -6.41 34.90
N ASP A 517 18.96 -6.37 34.78
CA ASP A 517 19.82 -5.58 35.66
C ASP A 517 20.19 -4.25 34.99
N TRP A 518 19.67 -3.16 35.55
CA TRP A 518 19.86 -1.81 35.00
C TRP A 518 21.23 -1.21 35.38
N ASP A 519 21.89 -1.72 36.42
CA ASP A 519 23.09 -1.07 36.98
C ASP A 519 24.39 -1.51 36.28
N THR A 520 24.37 -2.64 35.55
CA THR A 520 25.56 -3.21 34.90
C THR A 520 25.54 -3.14 33.37
N ASN A 521 24.43 -2.69 32.76
CA ASN A 521 24.25 -2.62 31.30
C ASN A 521 24.56 -3.97 30.58
N HIS A 522 24.36 -5.09 31.27
CA HIS A 522 24.70 -6.44 30.81
C HIS A 522 23.44 -7.31 30.76
N GLY A 523 22.58 -7.08 29.76
CA GLY A 523 21.61 -8.06 29.27
C GLY A 523 20.50 -8.56 30.24
N PHE A 524 19.70 -9.50 29.75
CA PHE A 524 18.67 -10.20 30.52
C PHE A 524 19.25 -11.48 31.12
N HIS A 525 18.93 -11.75 32.38
CA HIS A 525 19.27 -13.01 33.06
C HIS A 525 18.03 -13.88 33.22
N VAL A 526 18.12 -15.14 32.77
CA VAL A 526 17.07 -16.15 32.93
C VAL A 526 17.55 -17.20 33.92
N ASN A 527 16.80 -17.41 34.99
CA ASN A 527 17.01 -18.52 35.91
C ASN A 527 15.87 -19.53 35.75
N ALA A 528 16.21 -20.77 35.44
CA ALA A 528 15.25 -21.88 35.43
C ALA A 528 15.44 -22.70 36.72
N THR A 529 14.34 -23.00 37.41
CA THR A 529 14.35 -23.80 38.65
C THR A 529 13.47 -25.03 38.48
N LYS A 530 14.06 -26.22 38.65
CA LYS A 530 13.36 -27.52 38.64
C LYS A 530 13.73 -28.28 39.91
N ASN A 531 12.75 -28.77 40.66
CA ASN A 531 12.95 -29.56 41.90
C ASN A 531 13.90 -28.91 42.93
N GLY A 532 13.90 -27.57 43.03
CA GLY A 532 14.73 -26.81 43.98
C GLY A 532 16.14 -26.46 43.51
N GLU A 533 16.59 -26.95 42.35
CA GLU A 533 17.86 -26.55 41.73
C GLU A 533 17.65 -25.40 40.74
N SER A 534 18.39 -24.30 40.91
CA SER A 534 18.35 -23.12 40.04
C SER A 534 19.58 -23.06 39.14
N ARG A 535 19.40 -22.84 37.84
CA ARG A 535 20.49 -22.71 36.85
C ARG A 535 20.40 -21.40 36.07
N PRO A 536 21.49 -20.61 35.99
CA PRO A 536 21.52 -19.38 35.22
C PRO A 536 21.82 -19.63 33.74
N TYR A 537 21.13 -18.90 32.87
CA TYR A 537 21.40 -18.85 31.43
C TYR A 537 21.72 -17.41 31.01
N ILE A 538 22.73 -17.26 30.14
CA ILE A 538 23.10 -15.99 29.50
C ILE A 538 22.63 -16.04 28.05
N LEU A 539 21.91 -15.02 27.60
CA LEU A 539 21.38 -14.92 26.24
C LEU A 539 22.39 -14.18 25.34
N GLU A 540 22.88 -14.82 24.27
CA GLU A 540 23.65 -14.16 23.20
C GLU A 540 22.80 -13.98 21.93
N ASN A 541 23.14 -12.96 21.13
CA ASN A 541 22.47 -12.45 19.91
C ASN A 541 21.14 -11.68 20.10
N GLN A 542 21.13 -10.43 19.65
CA GLN A 542 20.04 -9.45 19.83
C GLN A 542 19.47 -9.01 18.48
N ASN A 543 18.39 -9.65 18.02
CA ASN A 543 17.56 -9.08 16.95
C ASN A 543 16.15 -8.83 17.50
N PHE A 544 15.67 -7.60 17.39
CA PHE A 544 14.32 -7.18 17.79
C PHE A 544 13.47 -6.98 16.54
N TYR A 545 12.25 -7.50 16.55
CA TYR A 545 11.28 -7.28 15.48
C TYR A 545 10.08 -6.49 16.01
N HIS A 546 9.62 -5.53 15.22
CA HIS A 546 8.53 -4.61 15.55
C HIS A 546 7.24 -5.03 14.84
N ALA A 547 6.13 -5.13 15.58
CA ALA A 547 4.81 -5.26 14.99
C ALA A 547 3.83 -4.30 15.69
N SER A 548 2.98 -3.66 14.91
CA SER A 548 1.91 -2.77 15.41
C SER A 548 0.54 -3.35 15.05
N ASP A 549 -0.33 -3.47 16.05
CA ASP A 549 -1.76 -3.69 15.82
C ASP A 549 -2.56 -2.71 16.70
N LYS A 550 -3.54 -2.02 16.09
CA LYS A 550 -4.46 -1.06 16.73
C LYS A 550 -3.80 -0.11 17.74
N GLY A 551 -2.73 0.58 17.33
CA GLY A 551 -2.06 1.59 18.16
C GLY A 551 -1.30 1.04 19.37
N LYS A 552 -1.05 -0.27 19.44
CA LYS A 552 -0.18 -0.90 20.44
C LYS A 552 1.08 -1.44 19.75
N ALA A 553 2.24 -1.03 20.24
CA ALA A 553 3.53 -1.55 19.79
C ALA A 553 3.87 -2.83 20.56
N TRP A 554 4.22 -3.88 19.82
CA TRP A 554 4.69 -5.16 20.36
C TRP A 554 6.11 -5.40 19.89
N TYR A 555 6.94 -5.92 20.81
CA TYR A 555 8.30 -6.36 20.50
C TYR A 555 8.34 -7.88 20.66
N TYR A 556 8.76 -8.56 19.61
CA TYR A 556 8.98 -10.00 19.64
C TYR A 556 10.48 -10.29 19.51
N ARG A 557 10.93 -11.35 20.17
CA ARG A 557 12.31 -11.85 20.09
C ARG A 557 12.28 -13.36 19.88
N ALA A 558 12.91 -13.82 18.81
CA ALA A 558 13.31 -15.21 18.65
C ALA A 558 14.65 -15.42 19.36
N CYS A 559 14.74 -16.41 20.24
CA CYS A 559 15.99 -16.80 20.90
C CYS A 559 16.33 -18.23 20.49
N ASN A 560 17.60 -18.50 20.14
CA ASN A 560 18.12 -19.85 20.02
C ASN A 560 18.81 -20.23 21.33
N PHE A 561 18.45 -21.37 21.92
CA PHE A 561 19.17 -21.97 23.04
C PHE A 561 20.10 -23.06 22.51
N LEU A 562 21.40 -22.97 22.77
CA LEU A 562 22.35 -24.05 22.49
C LEU A 562 22.39 -24.99 23.71
N ASN A 563 21.95 -26.24 23.54
CA ASN A 563 22.11 -27.27 24.54
C ASN A 563 23.31 -28.18 24.23
N ASN A 564 24.13 -28.47 25.23
CA ASN A 564 25.31 -29.31 25.10
C ASN A 564 24.97 -30.74 25.61
N ARG A 565 24.67 -31.64 24.66
CA ARG A 565 24.74 -33.14 24.68
C ARG A 565 23.43 -33.94 24.53
N LYS A 566 23.44 -34.75 23.45
CA LYS A 566 22.90 -36.11 23.18
C LYS A 566 22.11 -36.87 24.26
N ASN A 567 20.89 -37.30 23.88
CA ASN A 567 20.33 -38.68 23.83
C ASN A 567 18.88 -38.84 24.34
N ASP A 568 18.13 -39.64 23.58
CA ASP A 568 16.98 -40.52 23.88
C ASP A 568 15.52 -40.01 23.66
N ASP A 569 14.73 -40.94 23.12
CA ASP A 569 13.40 -40.86 22.48
C ASP A 569 12.21 -40.56 23.42
N GLU A 570 11.19 -39.82 22.93
CA GLU A 570 9.74 -40.16 22.93
C GLU A 570 8.86 -38.98 22.41
N ASP A 571 8.00 -39.24 21.42
CA ASP A 571 7.03 -38.28 20.84
C ASP A 571 5.71 -38.22 21.65
N LEU A 572 5.31 -37.05 22.14
CA LEU A 572 3.99 -36.81 22.80
C LEU A 572 3.48 -35.37 22.60
N ALA A 573 2.37 -35.17 21.88
CA ALA A 573 1.78 -33.86 21.52
C ALA A 573 1.02 -33.15 22.68
N ALA A 574 1.01 -31.80 22.71
CA ALA A 574 0.29 -30.97 23.70
C ALA A 574 -0.32 -29.69 23.07
N GLU A 575 -1.53 -29.30 23.51
CA GLU A 575 -2.22 -28.03 23.19
C GLU A 575 -2.14 -27.04 24.38
N THR A 576 -2.03 -25.73 24.12
CA THR A 576 -1.91 -24.68 25.16
C THR A 576 -3.11 -23.73 25.16
N LEU A 577 -3.64 -23.44 26.35
CA LEU A 577 -4.67 -22.43 26.64
C LEU A 577 -4.03 -21.31 27.49
N VAL A 578 -4.08 -20.06 27.04
CA VAL A 578 -3.55 -18.91 27.81
C VAL A 578 -4.72 -18.01 28.25
N SER A 579 -4.87 -17.82 29.56
CA SER A 579 -5.70 -16.76 30.13
C SER A 579 -4.86 -15.94 31.12
N GLY A 580 -4.89 -14.61 31.00
CA GLY A 580 -4.31 -13.69 31.97
C GLY A 580 -4.97 -12.31 31.88
N ARG A 581 -5.40 -11.77 33.02
CA ARG A 581 -5.96 -10.41 33.15
C ARG A 581 -4.85 -9.36 33.13
N ILE A 582 -5.12 -8.24 32.48
CA ILE A 582 -4.30 -7.00 32.48
C ILE A 582 -4.37 -6.31 33.84
#